data_AF-A0A821Y459-F1
#
_entry.id   AF-A0A821Y459-F1
#
_cell.length_a   1.000
_cell.length_b   1.000
_cell.length_c   1.000
_cell.angle_alpha   90.00
_cell.angle_beta   90.00
_cell.angle_gamma   90.00
#
_symmetry.space_group_name_H-M   'P 1'
#
loop_
_entity.id
_entity.type
_entity.pdbx_description
1 polymer ?
#
loop_
_entity_poly.entity_id
_entity_poly.type
_entity_poly.pdbx_seq_one_letter_code
_entity_poly.pdbx_strand_id
1 'polypeptide(L)'
;MTANDRRIQNSSNYVFGVPLANNYSRIHQNVNKKYYNYSADEENFSRHLIHYWSNFIKTGDPNKGSFSIDTFDIQWKPYTTDEHNYLYFHMNFVHLEYNYFDEMYNFWLGCFQIESRGNCQKIKIRQYFISFIFLSIFLLTLLIFFILWKYCQKKKAGRLFSHRSPAAALVPYSNSVST
;
A
#
# COMPACT_ATOMS: atom_id res chain seq x y z
N MET A 1 12.48 4.47 -22.48
CA MET A 1 11.38 3.88 -23.28
C MET A 1 11.89 3.70 -24.70
N THR A 2 12.20 2.46 -25.08
CA THR A 2 12.87 2.13 -26.35
C THR A 2 11.86 2.06 -27.51
N ALA A 3 12.35 2.04 -28.75
CA ALA A 3 11.49 1.89 -29.93
C ALA A 3 10.72 0.55 -29.94
N ASN A 4 11.25 -0.48 -29.26
CA ASN A 4 10.58 -1.77 -29.08
C ASN A 4 9.37 -1.66 -28.13
N ASP A 5 9.46 -0.85 -27.06
CA ASP A 5 8.35 -0.68 -26.10
C ASP A 5 7.08 -0.10 -26.76
N ARG A 6 7.23 0.73 -27.80
CA ARG A 6 6.08 1.28 -28.56
C ARG A 6 5.44 0.28 -29.53
N ARG A 7 6.16 -0.77 -29.95
CA ARG A 7 5.63 -1.81 -30.84
C ARG A 7 4.74 -2.81 -30.10
N ILE A 8 5.10 -3.14 -28.86
CA ILE A 8 4.35 -4.08 -28.00
C ILE A 8 3.00 -3.50 -27.56
N GLN A 9 2.85 -2.17 -27.54
CA GLN A 9 1.60 -1.49 -27.15
C GLN A 9 0.40 -1.81 -28.06
N ASN A 10 0.62 -2.32 -29.28
CA ASN A 10 -0.47 -2.77 -30.17
C ASN A 10 -0.62 -4.29 -30.11
N SER A 11 -0.99 -4.82 -28.94
CA SER A 11 -1.25 -6.26 -28.72
C SER A 11 -2.21 -6.87 -29.75
N SER A 12 -3.14 -6.06 -30.28
CA SER A 12 -4.07 -6.43 -31.35
C SER A 12 -3.38 -6.99 -32.59
N ASN A 13 -2.23 -6.44 -33.00
CA ASN A 13 -1.51 -6.92 -34.18
C ASN A 13 -1.10 -8.39 -34.06
N TYR A 14 -0.70 -8.80 -32.86
CA TYR A 14 -0.28 -10.17 -32.59
C TYR A 14 -1.47 -11.12 -32.44
N VAL A 15 -2.58 -10.66 -31.86
CA VAL A 15 -3.84 -11.42 -31.79
C VAL A 15 -4.43 -11.65 -33.19
N PHE A 16 -4.28 -10.70 -34.11
CA PHE A 16 -4.79 -10.81 -35.48
C PHE A 16 -3.79 -11.39 -36.49
N GLY A 17 -2.61 -11.84 -36.05
CA GLY A 17 -1.65 -12.51 -36.95
C GLY A 17 -0.97 -11.59 -37.95
N VAL A 18 -0.88 -10.28 -37.68
CA VAL A 18 -0.18 -9.32 -38.56
C VAL A 18 1.27 -9.72 -38.82
N PRO A 19 2.07 -10.21 -37.82
CA PRO A 19 3.42 -10.72 -38.06
C PRO A 19 3.47 -11.90 -39.05
N LEU A 20 2.43 -12.71 -39.08
CA LEU A 20 2.35 -13.92 -39.93
C LEU A 20 1.89 -13.59 -41.36
N ALA A 21 1.42 -12.37 -41.62
CA ALA A 21 0.87 -11.95 -42.90
C ALA A 21 1.94 -11.59 -43.95
N ASN A 22 3.24 -11.71 -43.62
CA ASN A 22 4.38 -11.27 -44.43
C ASN A 22 4.41 -11.83 -45.87
N ASN A 23 3.74 -12.95 -46.15
CA ASN A 23 3.69 -13.51 -47.52
C ASN A 23 2.53 -12.99 -48.40
N TYR A 24 1.47 -12.41 -47.84
CA TYR A 24 0.31 -12.00 -48.66
C TYR A 24 0.57 -10.70 -49.45
N SER A 25 1.52 -9.88 -48.99
CA SER A 25 1.74 -8.54 -49.55
C SER A 25 2.88 -8.45 -50.56
N ARG A 26 3.66 -9.53 -50.74
CA ARG A 26 4.74 -9.58 -51.75
C ARG A 26 4.18 -9.55 -53.18
N ILE A 27 2.89 -9.85 -53.35
CA ILE A 27 2.20 -9.96 -54.64
C ILE A 27 1.47 -8.65 -55.04
N HIS A 28 1.22 -7.73 -54.11
CA HIS A 28 0.46 -6.48 -54.35
C HIS A 28 1.31 -5.23 -54.04
N GLN A 29 2.45 -5.08 -54.73
CA GLN A 29 3.46 -4.03 -54.49
C GLN A 29 3.08 -2.58 -54.92
N ASN A 30 1.81 -2.19 -54.94
CA ASN A 30 1.40 -0.85 -55.43
C ASN A 30 0.58 -0.01 -54.43
N VAL A 31 0.72 -0.24 -53.13
CA VAL A 31 0.17 0.65 -52.11
C VAL A 31 1.26 0.99 -51.11
N ASN A 32 1.41 2.27 -50.76
CA ASN A 32 2.30 2.82 -49.73
C ASN A 32 1.97 2.26 -48.34
N LYS A 33 2.08 0.94 -48.16
CA LYS A 33 1.84 0.26 -46.90
C LYS A 33 3.17 0.21 -46.17
N LYS A 34 3.22 0.81 -44.98
CA LYS A 34 4.38 0.74 -44.10
C LYS A 34 4.52 -0.71 -43.64
N TYR A 35 5.41 -1.46 -44.28
CA TYR A 35 5.72 -2.84 -43.90
C TYR A 35 6.49 -2.83 -42.58
N TYR A 36 5.97 -3.56 -41.60
CA TYR A 36 6.68 -3.81 -40.36
C TYR A 36 7.48 -5.09 -40.54
N ASN A 37 8.81 -4.99 -40.47
CA ASN A 37 9.66 -6.16 -40.38
C ASN A 37 9.52 -6.73 -38.96
N TYR A 38 8.75 -7.80 -38.82
CA TYR A 38 8.57 -8.50 -37.56
C TYR A 38 9.68 -9.54 -37.38
N SER A 39 10.19 -9.69 -36.16
CA SER A 39 11.18 -10.73 -35.86
C SER A 39 10.53 -12.13 -35.81
N ALA A 40 11.36 -13.17 -35.85
CA ALA A 40 10.90 -14.53 -35.62
C ALA A 40 10.25 -14.70 -34.23
N ASP A 41 10.75 -14.00 -33.22
CA ASP A 41 10.16 -13.98 -31.87
C ASP A 41 8.76 -13.35 -31.88
N GLU A 42 8.58 -12.25 -32.61
CA GLU A 42 7.29 -11.58 -32.79
C GLU A 42 6.27 -12.46 -33.55
N GLU A 43 6.74 -13.21 -34.54
CA GLU A 43 5.91 -14.21 -35.23
C GLU A 43 5.52 -15.35 -34.28
N ASN A 44 6.45 -15.87 -33.50
CA ASN A 44 6.18 -16.95 -32.55
C ASN A 44 5.20 -16.50 -31.46
N PHE A 45 5.44 -15.32 -30.88
CA PHE A 45 4.53 -14.66 -29.95
C PHE A 45 3.12 -14.51 -30.50
N SER A 46 2.98 -14.10 -31.77
CA SER A 46 1.67 -14.01 -32.44
C SER A 46 0.99 -15.37 -32.58
N ARG A 47 1.73 -16.43 -32.93
CA ARG A 47 1.20 -17.80 -32.98
C ARG A 47 0.67 -18.24 -31.61
N HIS A 48 1.37 -17.90 -30.52
CA HIS A 48 0.95 -18.24 -29.16
C HIS A 48 -0.39 -17.58 -28.80
N LEU A 49 -0.51 -16.28 -29.06
CA LEU A 49 -1.75 -15.56 -28.78
C LEU A 49 -2.91 -16.09 -29.61
N ILE A 50 -2.74 -16.24 -30.92
CA ILE A 50 -3.78 -16.76 -31.82
C ILE A 50 -4.22 -18.17 -31.38
N HIS A 51 -3.28 -19.01 -30.95
CA HIS A 51 -3.59 -20.35 -30.49
C HIS A 51 -4.58 -20.33 -29.30
N TYR A 52 -4.20 -19.67 -28.19
CA TYR A 52 -5.06 -19.55 -27.02
C TYR A 52 -6.40 -18.87 -27.34
N TRP A 53 -6.37 -17.78 -28.12
CA TRP A 53 -7.59 -17.08 -28.53
C TRP A 53 -8.50 -17.96 -29.38
N SER A 54 -7.95 -18.72 -30.33
CA SER A 54 -8.73 -19.59 -31.21
C SER A 54 -9.34 -20.78 -30.47
N ASN A 55 -8.62 -21.35 -29.50
CA ASN A 55 -9.14 -22.41 -28.65
C ASN A 55 -10.29 -21.89 -27.78
N PHE A 56 -10.09 -20.74 -27.13
CA PHE A 56 -11.11 -20.10 -26.31
C PHE A 56 -12.38 -19.80 -27.12
N ILE A 57 -12.25 -19.25 -28.34
CA ILE A 57 -13.40 -18.98 -29.21
C ILE A 57 -14.16 -20.27 -29.56
N LYS A 58 -13.46 -21.39 -29.77
CA LYS A 58 -14.07 -22.67 -30.16
C LYS A 58 -14.71 -23.41 -29.00
N THR A 59 -14.09 -23.40 -27.82
CA THR A 59 -14.44 -24.33 -26.73
C THR A 59 -14.78 -23.63 -25.41
N GLY A 60 -14.54 -22.33 -25.29
CA GLY A 60 -14.57 -21.61 -24.02
C GLY A 60 -13.38 -21.87 -23.10
N ASP A 61 -12.45 -22.74 -23.49
CA ASP A 61 -11.25 -23.08 -22.72
C ASP A 61 -10.00 -22.87 -23.60
N PRO A 62 -9.12 -21.91 -23.25
CA PRO A 62 -7.95 -21.57 -24.07
C PRO A 62 -6.97 -22.76 -24.20
N ASN A 63 -7.05 -23.75 -23.31
CA ASN A 63 -6.16 -24.93 -23.29
C ASN A 63 -6.72 -26.11 -24.09
N LYS A 64 -7.98 -26.06 -24.55
CA LYS A 64 -8.63 -27.16 -25.28
C LYS A 64 -8.71 -26.85 -26.76
N GLY A 65 -7.84 -27.49 -27.54
CA GLY A 65 -7.73 -27.29 -28.97
C GLY A 65 -7.18 -28.51 -29.72
N SER A 66 -7.39 -28.50 -31.04
CA SER A 66 -6.94 -29.56 -31.96
C SER A 66 -5.50 -29.39 -32.45
N PHE A 67 -4.89 -28.23 -32.17
CA PHE A 67 -3.50 -27.93 -32.55
C PHE A 67 -2.62 -28.08 -31.31
N SER A 68 -2.11 -29.28 -31.04
CA SER A 68 -0.98 -29.41 -30.10
C SER A 68 0.23 -28.80 -30.79
N ILE A 69 0.50 -27.53 -30.52
CA ILE A 69 1.87 -27.05 -30.69
C ILE A 69 2.61 -27.62 -29.50
N ASP A 70 3.51 -28.56 -29.76
CA ASP A 70 4.26 -29.36 -28.79
C ASP A 70 5.20 -28.53 -27.88
N THR A 71 5.09 -27.20 -27.88
CA THR A 71 5.90 -26.28 -27.07
C THR A 71 5.16 -25.65 -25.90
N PHE A 72 3.90 -26.04 -25.62
CA PHE A 72 3.07 -25.36 -24.61
C PHE A 72 2.75 -26.24 -23.40
N ASP A 73 3.68 -26.28 -22.44
CA ASP A 73 3.44 -26.92 -21.13
C ASP A 73 2.68 -26.02 -20.13
N ILE A 74 2.41 -24.76 -20.49
CA ILE A 74 1.82 -23.79 -19.56
C ILE A 74 0.32 -23.75 -19.77
N GLN A 75 -0.43 -24.13 -18.74
CA GLN A 75 -1.88 -24.03 -18.75
C GLN A 75 -2.32 -22.62 -18.34
N TRP A 76 -3.13 -21.99 -19.18
CA TRP A 76 -3.85 -20.77 -18.83
C TRP A 76 -4.97 -21.12 -17.84
N LYS A 77 -4.65 -21.02 -16.55
CA LYS A 77 -5.62 -21.26 -15.47
C LYS A 77 -6.71 -20.19 -15.45
N PRO A 78 -7.96 -20.55 -15.12
CA PRO A 78 -9.02 -19.58 -14.90
C PRO A 78 -8.65 -18.54 -13.84
N TYR A 79 -9.10 -17.31 -14.05
CA TYR A 79 -9.05 -16.27 -13.03
C TYR A 79 -10.06 -16.62 -11.92
N THR A 80 -9.62 -16.58 -10.67
CA THR A 80 -10.47 -16.74 -9.47
C THR A 80 -10.22 -15.56 -8.53
N THR A 81 -11.18 -15.28 -7.64
CA THR A 81 -11.06 -14.23 -6.61
C THR A 81 -10.02 -14.52 -5.54
N ASP A 82 -9.57 -15.77 -5.46
CA ASP A 82 -8.63 -16.20 -4.43
C ASP A 82 -7.19 -16.20 -4.96
N GLU A 83 -7.00 -16.64 -6.21
CA GLU A 83 -5.66 -16.82 -6.80
C GLU A 83 -5.28 -15.68 -7.75
N HIS A 84 -6.25 -14.95 -8.31
CA HIS A 84 -6.04 -13.86 -9.26
C HIS A 84 -5.06 -14.21 -10.41
N ASN A 85 -5.17 -15.45 -10.90
CA ASN A 85 -4.31 -15.99 -11.95
C ASN A 85 -4.41 -15.17 -13.23
N TYR A 86 -3.27 -14.87 -13.84
CA TYR A 86 -3.21 -14.34 -15.20
C TYR A 86 -2.03 -14.93 -15.96
N LEU A 87 -2.13 -14.93 -17.28
CA LEU A 87 -1.05 -15.37 -18.14
C LEU A 87 -0.24 -14.15 -18.58
N TYR A 88 1.02 -14.10 -18.17
CA TYR A 88 1.97 -13.10 -18.62
C TYR A 88 2.58 -13.53 -19.95
N PHE A 89 2.36 -12.71 -20.97
CA PHE A 89 2.88 -12.91 -22.31
C PHE A 89 4.10 -12.03 -22.53
N HIS A 90 5.26 -12.64 -22.69
CA HIS A 90 6.50 -11.99 -23.13
C HIS A 90 6.88 -12.51 -24.52
N MET A 91 7.69 -11.76 -25.26
CA MET A 91 8.09 -12.13 -26.64
C MET A 91 8.69 -13.52 -26.74
N ASN A 92 9.46 -13.93 -25.73
CA ASN A 92 10.23 -15.18 -25.76
C ASN A 92 9.66 -16.28 -24.86
N PHE A 93 8.72 -15.93 -23.97
CA PHE A 93 8.21 -16.87 -22.98
C PHE A 93 6.81 -16.47 -22.55
N VAL A 94 6.09 -17.43 -22.02
CA VAL A 94 4.79 -17.24 -21.38
C VAL A 94 4.95 -17.73 -19.95
N HIS A 95 4.34 -17.08 -18.96
CA HIS A 95 4.33 -17.56 -17.58
C HIS A 95 2.97 -17.35 -16.93
N LEU A 96 2.60 -18.26 -16.04
CA LEU A 96 1.46 -18.07 -15.16
C LEU A 96 1.91 -17.20 -13.97
N GLU A 97 1.23 -16.09 -13.77
CA GLU A 97 1.46 -15.15 -12.68
C GLU A 97 0.17 -14.90 -11.90
N TYR A 98 0.29 -14.18 -10.79
CA TYR A 98 -0.78 -13.97 -9.81
C TYR A 98 -0.78 -12.52 -9.35
N ASN A 99 -1.94 -12.03 -8.90
CA ASN A 99 -2.07 -10.73 -8.22
C ASN A 99 -1.57 -9.53 -9.06
N TYR A 100 -1.94 -9.49 -10.35
CA TYR A 100 -1.56 -8.39 -11.24
C TYR A 100 -2.00 -7.04 -10.68
N PHE A 101 -1.03 -6.18 -10.33
CA PHE A 101 -1.28 -4.84 -9.79
C PHE A 101 -2.24 -4.82 -8.59
N ASP A 102 -2.20 -5.84 -7.72
CA ASP A 102 -3.19 -6.00 -6.64
C ASP A 102 -3.25 -4.79 -5.69
N GLU A 103 -2.12 -4.16 -5.37
CA GLU A 103 -2.11 -2.92 -4.58
C GLU A 103 -2.88 -1.78 -5.25
N MET A 104 -2.69 -1.60 -6.56
CA MET A 104 -3.36 -0.56 -7.33
C MET A 104 -4.84 -0.90 -7.54
N TYR A 105 -5.15 -2.17 -7.80
CA TYR A 105 -6.53 -2.68 -7.86
C TYR A 105 -7.27 -2.39 -6.55
N ASN A 106 -6.69 -2.76 -5.40
CA ASN A 106 -7.27 -2.51 -4.08
C ASN A 106 -7.39 -1.01 -3.77
N PHE A 107 -6.43 -0.18 -4.21
CA PHE A 107 -6.52 1.27 -4.11
C PHE A 107 -7.76 1.80 -4.85
N TRP A 108 -7.91 1.45 -6.13
CA TRP A 108 -9.03 1.92 -6.95
C TRP A 108 -10.37 1.35 -6.47
N LEU A 109 -10.43 0.07 -6.11
CA LEU A 109 -11.62 -0.55 -5.55
C LEU A 109 -12.05 0.17 -4.26
N GLY A 110 -11.08 0.49 -3.40
CA GLY A 110 -11.28 1.31 -2.23
C GLY A 110 -11.85 2.69 -2.61
N CYS A 111 -11.24 3.41 -3.55
CA CYS A 111 -11.71 4.71 -4.01
C CYS A 111 -13.15 4.67 -4.54
N PHE A 112 -13.50 3.69 -5.37
CA PHE A 112 -14.87 3.58 -5.92
C PHE A 112 -15.89 3.20 -4.84
N GLN A 113 -15.51 2.35 -3.87
CA GLN A 113 -16.37 2.07 -2.71
C GLN A 113 -16.57 3.31 -1.84
N ILE A 114 -15.55 4.16 -1.72
CA ILE A 114 -15.59 5.43 -0.96
C ILE A 114 -16.48 6.46 -1.66
N GLU A 115 -16.54 6.48 -2.99
CA GLU A 115 -17.40 7.44 -3.72
C GLU A 115 -18.89 7.15 -3.49
N SER A 116 -19.25 5.87 -3.26
CA SER A 116 -20.61 5.47 -2.83
C SER A 116 -20.91 5.71 -1.32
N ARG A 117 -19.89 6.00 -0.51
CA ARG A 117 -19.99 6.28 0.92
C ARG A 117 -19.04 7.42 1.29
N GLY A 118 -19.45 8.68 1.05
CA GLY A 118 -18.64 9.91 1.17
C GLY A 118 -17.93 10.18 2.49
N ASN A 119 -17.02 9.31 2.93
CA ASN A 119 -16.22 9.42 4.14
C ASN A 119 -14.98 8.52 4.04
N CYS A 120 -13.98 8.93 3.26
CA CYS A 120 -12.61 8.49 3.49
C CYS A 120 -11.72 9.70 3.69
N GLN A 121 -11.68 10.16 4.94
CA GLN A 121 -10.57 10.90 5.56
C GLN A 121 -10.85 11.26 7.02
N LYS A 122 -12.11 11.13 7.50
CA LYS A 122 -12.47 11.46 8.88
C LYS A 122 -11.97 10.46 9.94
N ILE A 123 -11.60 9.23 9.56
CA ILE A 123 -11.25 8.18 10.53
C ILE A 123 -9.83 8.38 11.09
N LYS A 124 -8.85 8.80 10.28
CA LYS A 124 -7.48 9.04 10.77
C LYS A 124 -7.38 10.29 11.65
N ILE A 125 -8.04 11.39 11.29
CA ILE A 125 -8.01 12.65 12.06
C ILE A 125 -8.66 12.46 13.44
N ARG A 126 -9.76 11.68 13.52
CA ARG A 126 -10.48 11.43 14.77
C ARG A 126 -9.64 10.64 15.79
N GLN A 127 -8.77 9.74 15.32
CA GLN A 127 -7.88 8.98 16.21
C GLN A 127 -6.78 9.86 16.82
N TYR A 128 -6.12 10.71 16.02
CA TYR A 128 -5.10 11.65 16.54
C TYR A 128 -5.69 12.67 17.51
N PHE A 129 -6.92 13.14 17.26
CA PHE A 129 -7.61 14.07 18.15
C PHE A 129 -7.89 13.47 19.53
N ILE A 130 -8.34 12.20 19.59
CA ILE A 130 -8.57 11.49 20.84
C ILE A 130 -7.25 11.28 21.61
N SER A 131 -6.19 10.84 20.93
CA SER A 131 -4.87 10.70 21.56
C SER A 131 -4.32 12.02 22.10
N PHE A 132 -4.53 13.13 21.39
CA PHE A 132 -4.12 14.46 21.83
C PHE A 132 -4.87 14.94 23.07
N ILE A 133 -6.19 14.69 23.16
CA ILE A 133 -6.98 15.00 24.35
C ILE A 133 -6.47 14.23 25.56
N PHE A 134 -6.22 12.92 25.43
CA PHE A 134 -5.70 12.11 26.54
C PHE A 134 -4.32 12.59 27.01
N LEU A 135 -3.43 12.95 26.09
CA LEU A 135 -2.12 13.50 26.43
C LEU A 135 -2.24 14.85 27.15
N SER A 136 -3.13 15.73 26.69
CA SER A 136 -3.37 17.02 27.32
C SER A 136 -3.90 16.88 28.75
N ILE A 137 -4.89 15.99 28.97
CA ILE A 137 -5.43 15.71 30.31
C ILE A 137 -4.34 15.16 31.22
N PHE A 138 -3.51 14.22 30.73
CA PHE A 138 -2.41 13.65 31.51
C PHE A 138 -1.37 14.70 31.93
N LEU A 139 -1.02 15.62 31.04
CA LEU A 139 -0.08 16.70 31.37
C LEU A 139 -0.67 17.68 32.39
N LEU A 140 -1.97 18.00 32.27
CA LEU A 140 -2.66 18.87 33.23
C LEU A 140 -2.73 18.24 34.63
N THR A 141 -3.00 16.94 34.74
CA THR A 141 -3.01 16.26 36.05
C THR A 141 -1.64 16.28 36.70
N LEU A 142 -0.56 16.01 35.95
CA LEU A 142 0.81 16.09 36.45
C LEU A 142 1.17 17.51 36.93
N LEU A 143 0.74 18.54 36.19
CA LEU A 143 0.98 19.94 36.56
C LEU A 143 0.25 20.32 37.85
N ILE A 144 -1.01 19.88 38.01
CA ILE A 144 -1.78 20.06 39.25
C ILE A 144 -1.09 19.34 40.42
N PHE A 145 -0.67 18.10 40.24
CA PHE A 145 0.08 17.36 41.27
C PHE A 145 1.36 18.07 41.67
N PHE A 146 2.10 18.63 40.72
CA PHE A 146 3.32 19.40 40.99
C PHE A 146 3.03 20.69 41.78
N ILE A 147 1.98 21.43 41.42
CA ILE A 147 1.54 22.63 42.16
C ILE A 147 1.14 22.25 43.59
N LEU A 148 0.34 21.20 43.76
CA LEU A 148 -0.09 20.72 45.08
C LEU A 148 1.11 20.23 45.91
N TRP A 149 2.06 19.54 45.30
CA TRP A 149 3.32 19.16 45.95
C TRP A 149 4.03 20.42 46.45
N LYS A 150 4.29 21.40 45.56
CA LYS A 150 4.99 22.64 45.93
C LYS A 150 4.25 23.41 47.02
N TYR A 151 2.93 23.48 46.95
CA TYR A 151 2.09 24.09 47.98
C TYR A 151 2.22 23.37 49.32
N CYS A 152 2.18 22.03 49.33
CA CYS A 152 2.40 21.21 50.52
C CYS A 152 3.80 21.40 51.12
N GLN A 153 4.84 21.51 50.30
CA GLN A 153 6.21 21.79 50.76
C GLN A 153 6.29 23.16 51.43
N LYS A 154 5.72 24.20 50.82
CA LYS A 154 5.68 25.55 51.38
C LYS A 154 4.91 25.60 52.71
N LYS A 155 3.78 24.88 52.81
CA LYS A 155 2.99 24.79 54.06
C LYS A 155 3.71 24.01 55.17
N LYS A 156 4.50 22.99 54.84
CA LYS A 156 5.36 22.28 55.80
C LYS A 156 6.49 23.18 56.31
N ALA A 157 7.14 23.95 55.44
CA ALA A 157 8.16 24.92 55.83
C ALA A 157 7.61 26.03 56.75
N GLY A 158 6.41 26.55 56.47
CA GLY A 158 5.78 27.57 57.31
C GLY A 158 5.37 27.11 58.72
N ARG A 159 5.01 25.82 58.89
CA ARG A 159 4.66 25.27 60.22
C ARG A 159 5.87 25.03 61.13
N LEU A 160 7.07 24.82 60.57
CA LEU A 160 8.30 24.65 61.36
C LEU A 160 8.80 25.97 61.98
N PHE A 161 8.42 27.13 61.44
CA PHE A 161 8.80 28.44 61.98
C PHE A 161 7.80 29.03 63.00
N SER A 162 6.59 28.47 63.13
CA SER A 162 5.56 28.99 64.06
C SER A 162 5.68 28.46 65.49
N HIS A 163 6.55 27.48 65.77
CA HIS A 163 6.64 26.85 67.09
C HIS A 163 7.83 27.31 67.96
N ARG A 164 8.54 28.37 67.56
CA ARG A 164 9.63 28.93 68.36
C ARG A 164 9.40 30.42 68.61
N SER A 165 8.76 30.74 69.73
CA SER A 165 8.98 32.01 70.42
C SER A 165 9.08 31.79 71.93
N PRO A 166 9.86 32.64 72.64
CA PRO A 166 10.53 32.30 73.89
C PRO A 166 9.79 32.78 75.14
N ALA A 167 9.85 31.99 76.20
CA ALA A 167 9.56 32.39 77.58
C ALA A 167 10.46 31.52 78.48
N ALA A 168 11.13 31.97 79.54
CA ALA A 168 10.99 33.18 80.31
C ALA A 168 12.34 33.52 80.96
N ALA A 169 12.63 34.82 81.07
CA ALA A 169 13.62 35.35 82.00
C ALA A 169 13.02 35.32 83.42
N LEU A 170 13.73 34.74 84.39
CA LEU A 170 13.45 34.90 85.82
C LEU A 170 14.75 35.19 86.58
N VAL A 171 14.88 36.46 86.95
CA VAL A 171 15.42 37.13 88.16
C VAL A 171 16.40 36.37 89.09
N PRO A 172 17.48 37.02 89.58
CA PRO A 172 18.37 36.47 90.59
C PRO A 172 17.83 36.69 92.02
N TYR A 173 17.96 35.71 92.90
CA TYR A 173 17.71 35.87 94.35
C TYR A 173 19.02 35.79 95.14
N SER A 174 19.19 36.77 96.00
CA SER A 174 20.35 37.08 96.84
C SER A 174 20.56 36.12 98.01
N ASN A 175 21.83 35.95 98.38
CA ASN A 175 22.28 35.32 99.62
C ASN A 175 21.87 36.15 100.86
N SER A 176 21.45 35.47 101.92
CA SER A 176 21.59 35.96 103.30
C SER A 176 21.89 34.81 104.25
N VAL A 177 23.01 34.97 104.95
CA VAL A 177 23.61 34.17 106.02
C VAL A 177 22.89 34.42 107.36
N SER A 178 22.76 33.39 108.20
CA SER A 178 22.74 33.35 109.68
C SER A 178 22.09 32.00 110.08
N THR A 179 22.61 31.13 110.95
CA THR A 179 23.54 31.18 112.10
C THR A 179 24.23 29.83 112.25
#